data_AF-A0A1X1PKP5-F1
#
_entry.id   AF-A0A1X1PKP5-F1
#
_cell.length_a   1.000
_cell.length_b   1.000
_cell.length_c   1.000
_cell.angle_alpha   90.00
_cell.angle_beta   90.00
_cell.angle_gamma   90.00
#
_symmetry.space_group_name_H-M   'P 1'
#
loop_
_entity.id
_entity.type
_entity.pdbx_description
1 polymer ?
#
loop_
_entity_poly.entity_id
_entity_poly.type
_entity_poly.pdbx_seq_one_letter_code
_entity_poly.pdbx_strand_id
1 'polypeptide(L)' 'MTGIDGYLNCVSTRDNLSPKLLLGLPVSVRLTTDRGGLQTINAIVRDVQVGQSDGELTVYRLNVYDASRRYSKPR' A
#
# COMPACT_ATOMS: atom_id res chain seq x y z
N MET A 1 -7.37 -16.24 -0.15
CA MET A 1 -6.69 -14.95 0.07
C MET A 1 -7.61 -13.88 -0.45
N THR A 2 -8.03 -12.95 0.38
CA THR A 2 -8.71 -11.73 -0.02
C THR A 2 -7.66 -10.63 -0.08
N GLY A 3 -7.42 -10.05 -1.27
CA GLY A 3 -6.64 -8.83 -1.33
C GLY A 3 -7.51 -7.64 -0.94
N ILE A 4 -6.95 -6.44 -1.12
CA ILE A 4 -7.63 -5.19 -0.80
C ILE A 4 -7.61 -4.25 -2.02
N ASP A 5 -8.78 -3.74 -2.37
CA ASP A 5 -8.95 -2.57 -3.22
C ASP A 5 -9.20 -1.38 -2.29
N GLY A 6 -8.32 -0.39 -2.27
CA GLY A 6 -8.50 0.74 -1.35
C GLY A 6 -7.26 1.61 -1.16
N TYR A 7 -7.21 2.27 0.00
CA TYR A 7 -6.13 3.20 0.35
C TYR A 7 -5.38 2.72 1.59
N LEU A 8 -4.04 2.75 1.52
CA LEU A 8 -3.15 2.60 2.67
C LEU A 8 -2.57 3.98 2.98
N ASN A 9 -2.91 4.52 4.16
CA ASN A 9 -2.26 5.72 4.68
C ASN A 9 -1.07 5.28 5.53
N CYS A 10 0.10 5.76 5.17
CA CYS A 10 1.38 5.39 5.78
C CYS A 10 2.13 6.66 6.18
N VAL A 11 2.99 6.54 7.18
CA VAL A 11 3.96 7.59 7.55
C VAL A 11 5.37 7.04 7.39
N SER A 12 6.30 7.88 6.98
CA SER A 12 7.71 7.52 6.86
C SER A 12 8.60 8.63 7.34
N THR A 13 9.71 8.28 7.99
CA THR A 13 10.79 9.23 8.31
C THR A 13 11.62 9.65 7.09
N ARG A 14 11.32 9.08 5.91
CA ARG A 14 11.92 9.46 4.64
C ARG A 14 11.02 10.48 3.96
N ASP A 15 11.47 11.72 3.94
CA ASP A 15 10.79 12.86 3.31
C ASP A 15 11.00 12.94 1.78
N ASN A 16 11.97 12.20 1.26
CA ASN A 16 12.39 12.23 -0.14
C ASN A 16 12.04 10.96 -0.94
N LEU A 17 11.07 10.17 -0.47
CA LEU A 17 10.68 8.95 -1.17
C LEU A 17 9.89 9.30 -2.44
N SER A 18 10.51 9.08 -3.60
CA SER A 18 9.85 9.35 -4.88
C SER A 18 8.64 8.43 -5.07
N PRO A 19 7.43 8.96 -5.28
CA PRO A 19 6.22 8.16 -5.52
C PRO A 19 6.36 7.16 -6.68
N LYS A 20 7.12 7.55 -7.71
CA LYS A 20 7.37 6.72 -8.90
C LYS A 20 8.06 5.38 -8.58
N LEU A 21 8.84 5.33 -7.50
CA LEU A 21 9.53 4.11 -7.10
C LEU A 21 8.58 3.05 -6.53
N LEU A 22 7.38 3.46 -6.11
CA LEU A 22 6.40 2.56 -5.48
C LEU A 22 5.33 2.08 -6.46
N LEU A 23 5.13 2.77 -7.58
CA LEU A 23 4.10 2.43 -8.56
C LEU A 23 4.34 1.04 -9.16
N GLY A 24 3.28 0.23 -9.22
CA GLY A 24 3.31 -1.13 -9.75
C GLY A 24 4.00 -2.15 -8.85
N LEU A 25 4.56 -1.75 -7.72
CA LEU A 25 5.18 -2.67 -6.78
C LEU A 25 4.13 -3.41 -5.95
N PRO A 26 4.38 -4.69 -5.59
CA PRO A 26 3.58 -5.40 -4.62
C PRO A 26 3.79 -4.81 -3.22
N VAL A 27 2.71 -4.72 -2.46
CA VAL A 27 2.72 -4.36 -1.05
C VAL A 27 2.03 -5.45 -0.23
N SER A 28 2.57 -5.71 0.96
CA SER A 28 2.01 -6.66 1.91
C SER A 28 1.73 -5.97 3.24
N VAL A 29 0.50 -6.07 3.71
CA VAL A 29 0.09 -5.65 5.05
C VAL A 29 -0.01 -6.88 5.93
N ARG A 30 0.74 -6.90 7.03
CA ARG A 30 0.71 -7.98 8.01
C ARG A 30 0.00 -7.52 9.27
N LEU A 31 -1.02 -8.27 9.65
CA LEU A 31 -1.90 -8.00 10.79
C LEU A 31 -1.73 -9.12 11.80
N THR A 32 -1.39 -8.78 13.04
CA THR A 32 -1.41 -9.73 14.13
C THR A 32 -2.81 -9.76 14.73
N THR A 33 -3.42 -10.93 14.75
CA THR A 33 -4.73 -11.15 15.37
C THR A 33 -4.61 -11.23 16.88
N ASP A 34 -5.72 -11.05 17.58
CA ASP A 34 -5.85 -11.24 19.03
C ASP A 34 -5.43 -12.64 19.51
N ARG A 35 -5.50 -13.64 18.62
CA ARG A 35 -5.06 -15.02 18.86
C ARG A 35 -3.59 -15.26 18.53
N GLY A 36 -2.82 -14.22 18.21
CA GLY A 36 -1.41 -14.31 17.82
C GLY A 36 -1.18 -14.84 16.39
N GLY A 37 -2.23 -15.13 15.63
CA GLY A 37 -2.14 -15.50 14.23
C GLY A 37 -1.75 -14.31 13.35
N LEU A 38 -0.93 -14.55 12.34
CA LEU A 38 -0.47 -13.53 11.39
C LEU A 38 -1.27 -13.61 10.10
N GLN A 39 -2.12 -12.62 9.84
CA GLN A 39 -2.83 -12.47 8.58
C GLN A 39 -2.02 -11.58 7.63
N THR A 40 -1.86 -12.00 6.38
CA THR A 40 -1.20 -11.20 5.34
C THR A 40 -2.20 -10.82 4.25
N ILE A 41 -2.24 -9.54 3.91
CA ILE A 41 -3.01 -8.98 2.80
C ILE A 41 -2.03 -8.47 1.75
N ASN A 42 -2.15 -8.94 0.51
CA ASN A 42 -1.30 -8.53 -0.59
C ASN A 42 -2.09 -7.67 -1.59
N ALA A 43 -1.44 -6.62 -2.10
CA ALA A 43 -2.01 -5.72 -3.09
C ALA A 43 -0.92 -5.15 -4.00
N ILE A 44 -1.30 -4.47 -5.07
CA ILE A 44 -0.39 -3.76 -5.98
C ILE A 44 -0.68 -2.27 -5.91
N VAL A 45 0.37 -1.45 -5.80
CA VAL A 45 0.26 0.01 -5.78
C VAL A 45 -0.08 0.53 -7.18
N ARG A 46 -1.20 1.24 -7.32
CA ARG A 46 -1.62 1.88 -8.59
C ARG A 46 -1.33 3.37 -8.65
N ASP A 47 -1.34 4.05 -7.50
CA ASP A 47 -1.11 5.48 -7.40
C ASP A 47 -0.55 5.79 -6.00
N VAL A 48 0.23 6.87 -5.90
CA VAL A 48 0.84 7.31 -4.64
C VAL A 48 0.74 8.82 -4.52
N GLN A 49 0.17 9.27 -3.41
CA GLN A 49 0.02 10.68 -3.07
C GLN A 49 0.88 11.01 -1.85
N VAL A 50 1.69 12.07 -1.95
CA VAL A 50 2.48 12.58 -0.81
C VAL A 50 1.65 13.65 -0.12
N GLY A 51 1.48 13.50 1.19
CA GLY A 51 0.73 14.41 2.05
C GLY A 51 1.64 15.39 2.78
N GLN A 52 1.16 15.85 3.94
CA GLN A 52 1.94 16.74 4.81
C GLN A 52 3.17 16.02 5.38
N SER A 53 4.19 16.83 5.66
CA SER A 53 5.38 16.46 6.42
C SER A 53 5.53 17.44 7.58
N ASP A 54 5.83 16.93 8.76
CA ASP A 54 6.14 17.75 9.95
C ASP A 54 7.65 17.99 10.15
N GLY A 55 8.47 17.52 9.20
CA GLY A 55 9.93 17.57 9.26
C GLY A 55 10.57 16.30 9.84
N GLU A 56 9.81 15.45 10.52
CA GLU A 56 10.26 14.15 11.02
C GLU A 56 9.55 12.98 10.32
N LEU A 57 8.27 13.13 10.03
CA LEU A 57 7.40 12.17 9.36
C LEU A 57 6.69 12.82 8.17
N THR A 58 6.69 12.11 7.06
CA THR A 58 5.92 12.44 5.86
C THR A 58 4.82 11.42 5.64
N VAL A 59 3.60 11.90 5.36
CA VAL A 59 2.44 11.06 5.03
C VAL A 59 2.51 10.63 3.57
N TYR A 60 2.30 9.34 3.33
CA TYR A 60 2.12 8.76 1.99
C TYR A 60 0.80 8.01 1.95
N ARG A 61 -0.01 8.25 0.91
CA ARG A 61 -1.22 7.49 0.64
C ARG A 61 -0.99 6.63 -0.59
N LEU A 62 -1.03 5.31 -0.41
CA LEU A 62 -0.95 4.34 -1.49
C LEU A 62 -2.36 3.93 -1.88
N ASN A 63 -2.73 4.19 -3.14
CA ASN A 63 -3.90 3.57 -3.73
C ASN A 63 -3.48 2.19 -4.22
N VAL A 64 -4.21 1.15 -3.81
CA VAL A 64 -3.84 -0.24 -4.07
C VAL A 64 -5.03 -1.03 -4.61
N TYR A 65 -4.72 -2.07 -5.38
CA TYR A 65 -5.72 -3.04 -5.83
C TYR A 65 -5.30 -4.46 -5.52
N ASP A 66 -6.29 -5.35 -5.43
CA ASP A 66 -6.08 -6.76 -5.09
C ASP A 66 -5.15 -7.42 -6.12
N ALA A 67 -4.00 -7.91 -5.64
CA ALA A 67 -2.99 -8.58 -6.46
C ALA A 67 -3.45 -9.95 -7.00
N SER A 68 -4.44 -10.57 -6.34
CA SER A 68 -5.07 -11.82 -6.78
C SER A 68 -6.14 -11.59 -7.85
N ARG A 69 -6.54 -10.32 -8.07
CA ARG A 69 -7.46 -9.97 -9.15
C ARG A 69 -6.73 -10.12 -10.47
N ARG A 70 -7.01 -11.23 -11.16
CA ARG A 70 -6.56 -11.50 -12.54
C ARG A 70 -6.93 -10.29 -13.40
N TYR A 71 -5.94 -9.61 -13.98
CA TYR A 71 -6.19 -8.51 -14.92
C TYR A 71 -6.87 -9.07 -16.16
N SER A 72 -8.21 -9.01 -16.23
CA SER A 72 -8.93 -9.19 -17.48
C SER A 72 -8.97 -7.84 -18.18
N LYS A 73 -8.19 -7.67 -19.25
CA LYS A 73 -8.26 -6.50 -20.12
C LYS A 73 -9.71 -6.39 -20.63
N PRO A 74 -10.44 -5.28 -20.42
CA PRO A 74 -11.76 -5.13 -21.02
C PRO A 74 -11.61 -5.23 -22.54
N ARG A 75 -12.47 -6.04 -23.16
CA ARG A 75 -12.56 -6.19 -24.63
C ARG A 75 -13.06 -4.91 -25.26
#